data_AF-A0A9N8DLE1-F1
#
_entry.id   AF-A0A9N8DLE1-F1
#
_cell.length_a   1.000
_cell.length_b   1.000
_cell.length_c   1.000
_cell.angle_alpha   90.00
_cell.angle_beta   90.00
_cell.angle_gamma   90.00
#
_symmetry.space_group_name_H-M   'P 1'
#
loop_
_entity.id
_entity.type
_entity.pdbx_description
1 polymer ?
#
loop_
_entity_poly.entity_id
_entity_poly.type
_entity_poly.pdbx_seq_one_letter_code
_entity_poly.pdbx_strand_id
1 'polypeptide(L)'
;MKLLASSSSSSSSTMMPVTQRLLVVHVALLLSGLSSVSAELRRNGEICVSPTNTYTAKVDIHASERGYYVFEECGEDWVNPTIGLEFGQVYTFIQKHKSNYWHPIDFSYFPDAHHVGAELLDPRTKGNDGGDSIISNLPNQQTTTTSAASANGPADTCATNMTCPAPMYFLNDGYLGTYSNIKEVAPITSNEHDIGLELYEDFFFKSMATWTGFGTFSIQLKFDDESYTGKDIFYYCRIHQFMAGRMKLLKNGVPVNEQDDPPMYFEMETPGQFDAMCGTYGLDAFQLPHPQCPDRFVCDVDERMRDFASCIDAMDCHMILGMTTKVSSKTELALFVHQMIPHHQNAVNMAKALLKAGFLPCDDLTNEEDPYCIMQSLLYGIVNRQNHEIGVMSKILAGLNLPPTDDCEVLVGDEGLHGSSRGLKGMAVTAAGAMFGAAAHAF
;
A
#
# COMPACT_ATOMS: atom_id res chain seq x y z
N MET A 1 33.42 43.35 -27.98
CA MET A 1 34.85 43.04 -28.15
C MET A 1 35.62 43.81 -27.06
N LYS A 2 36.10 43.09 -26.02
CA LYS A 2 37.28 43.35 -25.13
C LYS A 2 37.50 44.75 -24.50
N LEU A 3 37.90 44.99 -23.23
CA LEU A 3 38.37 44.26 -22.01
C LEU A 3 38.30 45.36 -20.88
N LEU A 4 37.82 45.12 -19.64
CA LEU A 4 38.50 44.56 -18.42
C LEU A 4 39.64 45.46 -17.86
N ALA A 5 39.96 45.57 -16.56
CA ALA A 5 39.48 45.00 -15.29
C ALA A 5 40.11 45.78 -14.11
N SER A 6 39.55 45.63 -12.90
CA SER A 6 40.02 46.21 -11.63
C SER A 6 40.79 45.20 -10.75
N SER A 7 41.53 45.76 -9.78
CA SER A 7 42.66 45.22 -9.02
C SER A 7 42.35 44.37 -7.79
N SER A 8 43.30 43.49 -7.46
CA SER A 8 43.42 42.64 -6.26
C SER A 8 44.23 43.30 -5.13
N SER A 9 44.04 42.82 -3.89
CA SER A 9 45.08 42.93 -2.83
C SER A 9 44.95 41.78 -1.80
N SER A 10 46.11 41.34 -1.31
CA SER A 10 46.37 40.16 -0.48
C SER A 10 46.88 40.52 0.92
N SER A 11 46.75 39.56 1.83
CA SER A 11 47.04 39.53 3.27
C SER A 11 48.52 39.41 3.67
N SER A 12 48.86 39.71 4.94
CA SER A 12 49.68 38.85 5.84
C SER A 12 49.71 39.35 7.29
N SER A 13 50.02 38.42 8.21
CA SER A 13 49.66 38.31 9.64
C SER A 13 50.76 38.70 10.66
N THR A 14 50.40 38.81 11.96
CA THR A 14 51.33 38.54 13.09
C THR A 14 50.58 38.12 14.38
N MET A 15 51.21 37.25 15.19
CA MET A 15 50.68 36.41 16.30
C MET A 15 50.58 37.08 17.69
N MET A 16 49.83 36.45 18.61
CA MET A 16 49.87 36.64 20.09
C MET A 16 49.71 35.32 20.89
N PRO A 17 50.07 35.25 22.18
CA PRO A 17 50.63 34.05 22.83
C PRO A 17 49.73 33.27 23.83
N VAL A 18 50.32 32.17 24.28
CA VAL A 18 49.89 31.06 25.16
C VAL A 18 49.53 31.45 26.60
N THR A 19 48.47 30.83 27.15
CA THR A 19 48.31 30.57 28.61
C THR A 19 47.75 29.17 28.87
N GLN A 20 48.16 28.61 30.01
CA GLN A 20 48.21 27.19 30.36
C GLN A 20 47.06 26.78 31.30
N ARG A 21 46.67 25.51 31.14
CA ARG A 21 45.56 24.77 31.77
C ARG A 21 45.57 24.71 33.30
N LEU A 22 44.38 24.70 33.91
CA LEU A 22 44.10 23.89 35.10
C LEU A 22 42.67 23.30 35.06
N LEU A 23 42.58 22.09 35.60
CA LEU A 23 41.59 21.02 35.50
C LEU A 23 40.17 21.37 36.00
N VAL A 24 39.13 21.11 35.20
CA VAL A 24 37.78 20.81 35.72
C VAL A 24 37.35 19.48 35.10
N VAL A 25 37.29 18.46 35.96
CA VAL A 25 36.75 17.14 35.68
C VAL A 25 35.27 17.29 35.34
N HIS A 26 34.90 17.17 34.06
CA HIS A 26 33.52 16.91 33.67
C HIS A 26 33.35 15.41 33.54
N VAL A 27 32.49 14.86 34.40
CA VAL A 27 31.88 13.55 34.26
C VAL A 27 31.06 13.58 32.97
N ALA A 28 31.63 13.04 31.89
CA ALA A 28 30.87 12.74 30.68
C ALA A 28 30.08 11.45 30.97
N LEU A 29 28.85 11.62 31.47
CA LEU A 29 27.85 10.57 31.44
C LEU A 29 27.45 10.39 29.96
N LEU A 30 27.75 9.22 29.42
CA LEU A 30 27.33 8.76 28.10
C LEU A 30 25.79 8.79 28.01
N LEU A 31 25.25 9.86 27.43
CA LEU A 31 23.91 9.87 26.83
C LEU A 31 24.05 9.51 25.34
N SER A 32 24.46 8.27 25.07
CA SER A 32 24.22 7.63 23.78
C SER A 32 22.89 6.90 23.89
N GLY A 33 21.81 7.61 23.59
CA GLY A 33 20.46 7.05 23.72
C GLY A 33 19.37 7.99 23.22
N LEU A 34 19.58 8.61 22.05
CA LEU A 34 18.56 9.35 21.31
C LEU A 34 18.93 9.34 19.81
N SER A 35 18.54 8.29 19.11
CA SER A 35 18.32 8.28 17.66
C SER A 35 17.51 7.02 17.31
N SER A 36 16.25 7.04 17.68
CA SER A 36 15.20 6.23 17.05
C SER A 36 14.00 7.16 16.83
N VAL A 37 14.15 8.06 15.87
CA VAL A 37 13.03 8.81 15.29
C VAL A 37 12.98 8.40 13.83
N SER A 38 12.05 7.50 13.53
CA SER A 38 11.12 7.56 12.40
C SER A 38 10.47 6.19 12.21
N ALA A 39 9.37 6.00 12.91
CA ALA A 39 8.24 5.16 12.51
C ALA A 39 7.01 5.95 13.00
N GLU A 40 6.06 6.21 12.10
CA GLU A 40 5.16 7.36 12.08
C GLU A 40 4.58 7.81 13.43
N LEU A 41 4.59 9.14 13.66
CA LEU A 41 3.45 9.74 14.34
C LEU A 41 2.22 9.42 13.47
N ARG A 42 1.44 8.40 13.86
CA ARG A 42 0.02 8.39 13.51
C ARG A 42 -0.51 9.75 13.97
N ARG A 43 -0.75 10.65 13.02
CA ARG A 43 -1.29 11.99 13.28
C ARG A 43 -2.77 11.84 13.63
N ASN A 44 -3.05 11.15 14.73
CA ASN A 44 -4.39 10.77 15.15
C ASN A 44 -5.24 12.04 15.31
N GLY A 45 -6.33 12.12 14.56
CA GLY A 45 -7.21 13.28 14.53
C GLY A 45 -6.73 14.46 13.69
N GLU A 46 -5.56 14.38 13.05
CA GLU A 46 -5.15 15.36 12.04
C GLU A 46 -5.89 15.08 10.73
N ILE A 47 -6.31 16.17 10.08
CA ILE A 47 -6.99 16.12 8.79
C ILE A 47 -6.19 17.00 7.84
N CYS A 48 -5.69 16.40 6.77
CA CYS A 48 -5.08 17.13 5.68
C CYS A 48 -6.17 17.78 4.82
N VAL A 49 -6.10 19.09 4.63
CA VAL A 49 -7.03 19.81 3.73
C VAL A 49 -6.22 20.47 2.63
N SER A 50 -6.51 20.11 1.39
CA SER A 50 -5.88 20.77 0.24
C SER A 50 -6.28 22.25 0.16
N PRO A 51 -5.33 23.19 0.04
CA PRO A 51 -5.62 24.62 -0.08
C PRO A 51 -6.21 24.99 -1.46
N THR A 52 -6.13 24.09 -2.44
CA THR A 52 -6.55 24.32 -3.83
C THR A 52 -7.68 23.39 -4.26
N ASN A 53 -8.21 22.57 -3.34
CA ASN A 53 -9.10 21.44 -3.62
C ASN A 53 -8.50 20.41 -4.60
N THR A 54 -7.18 20.35 -4.70
CA THR A 54 -6.47 19.35 -5.50
C THR A 54 -5.66 18.43 -4.60
N TYR A 55 -5.76 17.13 -4.78
CA TYR A 55 -4.92 16.13 -4.15
C TYR A 55 -4.10 15.40 -5.21
N THR A 56 -2.78 15.50 -5.15
CA THR A 56 -1.86 14.89 -6.11
C THR A 56 -1.34 13.58 -5.55
N ALA A 57 -1.86 12.47 -6.06
CA ALA A 57 -1.59 11.14 -5.54
C ALA A 57 -0.22 10.61 -5.97
N LYS A 58 0.48 9.98 -5.03
CA LYS A 58 1.56 9.01 -5.26
C LYS A 58 1.27 7.77 -4.42
N VAL A 59 2.08 6.74 -4.64
CA VAL A 59 2.08 5.51 -3.85
C VAL A 59 3.49 5.32 -3.33
N ASP A 60 3.64 5.25 -2.01
CA ASP A 60 4.86 4.73 -1.41
C ASP A 60 4.80 3.21 -1.45
N ILE A 61 5.52 2.62 -2.40
CA ILE A 61 5.58 1.17 -2.59
C ILE A 61 6.34 0.44 -1.46
N HIS A 62 7.05 1.18 -0.60
CA HIS A 62 7.84 0.63 0.50
C HIS A 62 7.13 0.72 1.86
N ALA A 63 5.95 1.35 1.92
CA ALA A 63 5.21 1.53 3.16
C ALA A 63 4.53 0.24 3.68
N SER A 64 4.27 -0.73 2.80
CA SER A 64 3.57 -1.99 3.11
C SER A 64 3.81 -3.05 2.03
N GLU A 65 3.22 -4.24 2.13
CA GLU A 65 3.30 -5.28 1.07
C GLU A 65 2.81 -4.74 -0.29
N ARG A 66 1.73 -3.95 -0.29
CA ARG A 66 1.09 -3.41 -1.51
C ARG A 66 1.41 -1.94 -1.78
N GLY A 67 2.03 -1.27 -0.81
CA GLY A 67 2.23 0.18 -0.81
C GLY A 67 1.02 0.94 -0.28
N TYR A 68 1.19 2.24 -0.01
CA TYR A 68 0.12 3.13 0.47
C TYR A 68 0.10 4.45 -0.27
N TYR A 69 -1.08 5.06 -0.37
CA TYR A 69 -1.21 6.36 -1.01
C TYR A 69 -0.58 7.46 -0.15
N VAL A 70 0.05 8.42 -0.79
CA VAL A 70 0.41 9.71 -0.20
C VAL A 70 -0.14 10.80 -1.12
N PHE A 71 -0.49 11.96 -0.55
CA PHE A 71 -0.86 13.14 -1.33
C PHE A 71 0.19 14.22 -1.10
N GLU A 72 0.67 14.84 -2.19
CA GLU A 72 1.73 15.87 -2.10
C GLU A 72 1.34 17.01 -1.15
N GLU A 73 0.05 17.35 -1.10
CA GLU A 73 -0.52 18.40 -0.26
C GLU A 73 -0.50 18.05 1.23
N CYS A 74 -0.34 16.77 1.59
CA CYS A 74 -0.31 16.27 2.96
C CYS A 74 1.12 15.98 3.48
N GLY A 75 2.11 16.01 2.57
CA GLY A 75 3.48 15.58 2.84
C GLY A 75 3.71 14.10 2.47
N GLU A 76 4.95 13.76 2.15
CA GLU A 76 5.34 12.43 1.68
C GLU A 76 5.50 11.40 2.83
N ASP A 77 5.55 11.85 4.07
CA ASP A 77 5.70 11.03 5.28
C ASP A 77 4.36 10.59 5.88
N TRP A 78 3.23 11.01 5.31
CA TRP A 78 1.90 10.61 5.75
C TRP A 78 1.29 9.63 4.76
N VAL A 79 1.44 8.33 5.04
CA VAL A 79 0.80 7.27 4.26
C VAL A 79 -0.67 7.12 4.64
N ASN A 80 -1.51 6.86 3.63
CA ASN A 80 -2.96 6.85 3.69
C ASN A 80 -3.55 7.96 4.61
N PRO A 81 -3.24 9.24 4.33
CA PRO A 81 -3.64 10.34 5.20
C PRO A 81 -5.16 10.45 5.33
N THR A 82 -5.63 10.86 6.51
CA THR A 82 -7.03 11.32 6.61
C THR A 82 -7.13 12.68 5.94
N ILE A 83 -7.90 12.77 4.86
CA ILE A 83 -8.10 14.02 4.11
C ILE A 83 -9.47 14.63 4.38
N GLY A 84 -9.60 15.94 4.18
CA GLY A 84 -10.85 16.68 4.38
C GLY A 84 -11.45 17.19 3.07
N LEU A 85 -12.76 16.99 2.90
CA LEU A 85 -13.54 17.55 1.80
C LEU A 85 -14.66 18.46 2.33
N GLU A 86 -14.69 19.72 1.91
CA GLU A 86 -15.79 20.63 2.21
C GLU A 86 -17.03 20.31 1.37
N PHE A 87 -18.20 20.24 2.01
CA PHE A 87 -19.48 19.97 1.32
C PHE A 87 -19.71 20.91 0.14
N GLY A 88 -20.19 20.34 -0.96
CA GLY A 88 -20.58 21.07 -2.17
C GLY A 88 -19.41 21.59 -3.00
N GLN A 89 -18.17 21.52 -2.52
CA GLN A 89 -16.99 21.87 -3.29
C GLN A 89 -16.58 20.72 -4.21
N VAL A 90 -15.95 21.08 -5.33
CA VAL A 90 -15.34 20.14 -6.27
C VAL A 90 -13.88 19.95 -5.88
N TYR A 91 -13.50 18.69 -5.68
CA TYR A 91 -12.11 18.28 -5.48
C TYR A 91 -11.59 17.51 -6.68
N THR A 92 -10.31 17.72 -7.02
CA THR A 92 -9.62 17.00 -8.09
C THR A 92 -8.52 16.11 -7.51
N PHE A 93 -8.55 14.82 -7.83
CA PHE A 93 -7.52 13.85 -7.47
C PHE A 93 -6.68 13.55 -8.70
N ILE A 94 -5.40 13.90 -8.68
CA ILE A 94 -4.50 13.74 -9.84
C ILE A 94 -3.68 12.46 -9.68
N GLN A 95 -3.71 11.61 -10.69
CA GLN A 95 -2.90 10.40 -10.81
C GLN A 95 -1.99 10.51 -12.04
N LYS A 96 -0.78 11.02 -11.81
CA LYS A 96 0.24 11.20 -12.87
C LYS A 96 1.60 10.62 -12.50
N HIS A 97 1.92 10.59 -11.22
CA HIS A 97 3.20 10.07 -10.76
C HIS A 97 3.30 8.58 -11.10
N LYS A 98 4.49 8.13 -11.54
CA LYS A 98 4.74 6.77 -12.02
C LYS A 98 4.34 5.66 -11.04
N SER A 99 4.39 5.96 -9.74
CA SER A 99 3.97 5.02 -8.69
C SER A 99 2.46 4.73 -8.70
N ASN A 100 1.63 5.53 -9.37
CA ASN A 100 0.19 5.26 -9.49
C ASN A 100 -0.13 4.17 -10.52
N TYR A 101 0.85 3.73 -11.33
CA TYR A 101 0.65 2.61 -12.25
C TYR A 101 0.09 1.41 -11.48
N TRP A 102 -1.02 0.81 -11.95
CA TRP A 102 -1.81 -0.23 -11.25
C TRP A 102 -2.54 0.18 -9.95
N HIS A 103 -2.58 1.45 -9.60
CA HIS A 103 -3.28 1.94 -8.41
C HIS A 103 -4.35 2.98 -8.77
N PRO A 104 -5.42 2.63 -9.52
CA PRO A 104 -6.51 3.56 -9.74
C PRO A 104 -7.23 3.84 -8.41
N ILE A 105 -7.45 5.13 -8.10
CA ILE A 105 -8.20 5.58 -6.93
C ILE A 105 -9.69 5.50 -7.23
N ASP A 106 -10.45 4.93 -6.30
CA ASP A 106 -11.91 5.00 -6.28
C ASP A 106 -12.40 5.35 -4.87
N PHE A 107 -13.70 5.62 -4.73
CA PHE A 107 -14.32 6.18 -3.53
C PHE A 107 -15.47 5.31 -3.03
N SER A 108 -15.69 5.30 -1.72
CA SER A 108 -16.69 4.42 -1.11
C SER A 108 -17.18 4.88 0.25
N TYR A 109 -18.27 4.28 0.73
CA TYR A 109 -18.83 4.51 2.07
C TYR A 109 -18.25 3.57 3.15
N PHE A 110 -17.39 2.63 2.76
CA PHE A 110 -16.71 1.69 3.65
C PHE A 110 -15.26 1.48 3.18
N PRO A 111 -14.27 1.32 4.07
CA PRO A 111 -12.88 1.15 3.65
C PRO A 111 -12.73 -0.05 2.70
N ASP A 112 -12.01 0.13 1.58
CA ASP A 112 -11.71 -0.94 0.63
C ASP A 112 -12.95 -1.62 0.00
N ALA A 113 -14.07 -0.89 -0.09
CA ALA A 113 -15.40 -1.46 -0.34
C ALA A 113 -15.50 -2.44 -1.51
N HIS A 114 -14.81 -2.19 -2.63
CA HIS A 114 -14.81 -3.12 -3.76
C HIS A 114 -14.31 -4.52 -3.40
N HIS A 115 -13.30 -4.60 -2.54
CA HIS A 115 -12.65 -5.87 -2.19
C HIS A 115 -13.45 -6.67 -1.17
N VAL A 116 -14.29 -5.99 -0.38
CA VAL A 116 -15.10 -6.58 0.69
C VAL A 116 -16.59 -6.64 0.37
N GLY A 117 -17.03 -6.18 -0.81
CA GLY A 117 -18.43 -6.22 -1.23
C GLY A 117 -19.33 -5.17 -0.55
N ALA A 118 -18.76 -4.04 -0.13
CA ALA A 118 -19.49 -2.93 0.48
C ALA A 118 -19.89 -1.85 -0.55
N GLU A 119 -20.67 -0.85 -0.10
CA GLU A 119 -21.20 0.21 -0.97
C GLU A 119 -20.10 1.16 -1.47
N LEU A 120 -20.04 1.32 -2.78
CA LEU A 120 -19.17 2.28 -3.48
C LEU A 120 -19.81 3.67 -3.50
N LEU A 121 -19.03 4.69 -3.85
CA LEU A 121 -19.56 6.02 -4.14
C LEU A 121 -20.05 6.03 -5.60
N ASP A 122 -21.28 5.57 -5.82
CA ASP A 122 -21.88 5.40 -7.14
C ASP A 122 -23.21 6.16 -7.23
N PRO A 123 -23.62 6.67 -8.42
CA PRO A 123 -24.89 7.36 -8.58
C PRO A 123 -26.11 6.57 -8.08
N ARG A 124 -26.01 5.23 -8.06
CA ARG A 124 -27.05 4.28 -7.63
C ARG A 124 -27.09 4.02 -6.12
N THR A 125 -26.18 4.61 -5.33
CA THR A 125 -25.98 4.26 -3.90
C THR A 125 -25.93 5.50 -3.01
N LYS A 126 -26.59 5.45 -1.83
CA LYS A 126 -26.70 6.60 -0.91
C LYS A 126 -25.95 6.43 0.43
N GLY A 127 -25.21 5.34 0.66
CA GLY A 127 -24.35 5.19 1.85
C GLY A 127 -25.08 5.09 3.20
N ASN A 128 -26.42 5.13 3.20
CA ASN A 128 -27.28 5.25 4.38
C ASN A 128 -28.53 4.36 4.31
N ASP A 129 -28.62 3.41 3.37
CA ASP A 129 -29.84 2.63 3.12
C ASP A 129 -30.06 1.47 4.12
N GLY A 130 -29.37 1.48 5.26
CA GLY A 130 -29.63 0.50 6.33
C GLY A 130 -29.38 -0.96 5.94
N GLY A 131 -28.68 -1.20 4.83
CA GLY A 131 -28.10 -2.50 4.55
C GLY A 131 -27.00 -2.71 5.56
N ASP A 132 -27.14 -3.75 6.40
CA ASP A 132 -26.02 -4.34 7.12
C ASP A 132 -24.78 -4.26 6.22
N SER A 133 -23.68 -3.74 6.77
CA SER A 133 -22.34 -4.00 6.29
C SER A 133 -22.33 -5.40 5.69
N ILE A 134 -22.37 -5.51 4.37
CA ILE A 134 -22.19 -6.79 3.71
C ILE A 134 -20.69 -7.07 3.77
N ILE A 135 -20.17 -7.23 5.00
CA ILE A 135 -19.34 -8.39 5.28
C ILE A 135 -20.34 -9.56 5.24
N SER A 136 -20.89 -9.86 4.05
CA SER A 136 -21.32 -11.23 3.84
C SER A 136 -20.00 -11.97 3.86
N ASN A 137 -19.87 -12.78 4.91
CA ASN A 137 -18.81 -13.75 5.06
C ASN A 137 -18.38 -14.26 3.69
N LEU A 138 -17.07 -14.46 3.52
CA LEU A 138 -16.53 -15.68 2.94
C LEU A 138 -17.56 -16.60 2.23
N PRO A 139 -17.12 -17.08 1.10
CA PRO A 139 -17.73 -17.12 -0.23
C PRO A 139 -18.77 -18.22 -0.39
N ASN A 140 -19.95 -17.81 -0.80
CA ASN A 140 -20.77 -18.60 -1.70
C ASN A 140 -21.95 -17.73 -2.10
N GLN A 141 -21.72 -16.79 -3.01
CA GLN A 141 -22.77 -16.45 -3.94
C GLN A 141 -22.17 -15.92 -5.23
N GLN A 142 -22.26 -16.79 -6.23
CA GLN A 142 -22.26 -16.45 -7.63
C GLN A 142 -23.09 -15.18 -7.84
N THR A 143 -22.43 -14.09 -8.19
CA THR A 143 -23.06 -12.82 -8.59
C THR A 143 -23.89 -13.04 -9.84
N THR A 144 -25.14 -13.44 -9.65
CA THR A 144 -26.19 -13.03 -10.57
C THR A 144 -26.36 -11.54 -10.38
N THR A 145 -25.99 -10.79 -11.42
CA THR A 145 -26.39 -9.42 -11.67
C THR A 145 -27.91 -9.31 -11.60
N THR A 146 -28.41 -9.05 -10.41
CA THR A 146 -29.70 -8.41 -10.20
C THR A 146 -29.47 -7.29 -9.20
N SER A 147 -29.20 -6.10 -9.72
CA SER A 147 -29.61 -4.85 -9.09
C SER A 147 -31.14 -4.86 -8.95
N ALA A 148 -31.64 -5.67 -8.02
CA ALA A 148 -32.98 -5.50 -7.52
C ALA A 148 -32.91 -4.30 -6.59
N ALA A 149 -33.33 -3.15 -7.12
CA ALA A 149 -33.75 -2.02 -6.30
C ALA A 149 -34.53 -2.58 -5.11
N SER A 150 -34.04 -2.33 -3.89
CA SER A 150 -34.84 -2.52 -2.69
C SER A 150 -36.02 -1.55 -2.79
N ALA A 151 -37.15 -2.06 -3.29
CA ALA A 151 -38.34 -1.27 -3.59
C ALA A 151 -39.12 -0.86 -2.33
N ASN A 152 -38.48 -0.75 -1.16
CA ASN A 152 -39.12 -0.39 0.11
C ASN A 152 -38.32 0.63 0.96
N GLY A 153 -37.45 1.42 0.34
CA GLY A 153 -36.91 2.66 0.93
C GLY A 153 -37.80 3.87 0.60
N PRO A 154 -37.75 4.98 1.37
CA PRO A 154 -38.53 6.19 1.07
C PRO A 154 -38.30 6.67 -0.36
N ALA A 155 -39.39 6.99 -1.06
CA ALA A 155 -39.44 7.24 -2.50
C ALA A 155 -38.75 8.54 -3.01
N ASP A 156 -37.79 9.12 -2.30
CA ASP A 156 -37.09 10.37 -2.67
C ASP A 156 -35.61 10.34 -2.26
N THR A 157 -34.88 9.30 -2.66
CA THR A 157 -33.41 9.27 -2.52
C THR A 157 -32.74 9.60 -3.86
N CYS A 158 -31.57 10.22 -3.80
CA CYS A 158 -30.73 10.46 -4.98
C CYS A 158 -30.44 9.16 -5.76
N ALA A 159 -30.46 8.00 -5.09
CA ALA A 159 -30.20 6.70 -5.71
C ALA A 159 -31.31 6.30 -6.69
N THR A 160 -32.56 6.71 -6.43
CA THR A 160 -33.74 6.35 -7.23
C THR A 160 -33.66 6.90 -8.65
N ASN A 161 -33.08 8.09 -8.82
CA ASN A 161 -32.91 8.75 -10.11
C ASN A 161 -31.44 8.91 -10.51
N MET A 162 -30.54 8.16 -9.87
CA MET A 162 -29.10 8.15 -10.14
C MET A 162 -28.46 9.55 -10.11
N THR A 163 -28.76 10.31 -9.06
CA THR A 163 -28.22 11.67 -8.83
C THR A 163 -27.36 11.74 -7.58
N CYS A 164 -27.04 10.61 -6.93
CA CYS A 164 -26.18 10.64 -5.74
C CYS A 164 -24.78 11.14 -6.09
N PRO A 165 -24.08 11.80 -5.15
CA PRO A 165 -22.70 12.20 -5.35
C PRO A 165 -21.83 11.02 -5.76
N ALA A 166 -21.07 11.19 -6.84
CA ALA A 166 -20.17 10.16 -7.35
C ALA A 166 -18.92 10.80 -7.98
N PRO A 167 -17.80 10.07 -8.04
CA PRO A 167 -16.61 10.52 -8.74
C PRO A 167 -16.85 10.57 -10.25
N MET A 168 -16.14 11.45 -10.95
CA MET A 168 -16.14 11.58 -12.41
C MET A 168 -14.71 11.40 -12.92
N TYR A 169 -14.47 10.43 -13.80
CA TYR A 169 -13.13 10.01 -14.21
C TYR A 169 -12.66 10.63 -15.52
N PHE A 170 -11.40 11.03 -15.58
CA PHE A 170 -10.80 11.74 -16.71
C PHE A 170 -9.49 11.14 -17.16
N LEU A 171 -9.25 11.21 -18.47
CA LEU A 171 -7.92 11.10 -19.06
C LEU A 171 -7.59 12.44 -19.74
N ASN A 172 -6.53 13.08 -19.25
CA ASN A 172 -6.20 14.47 -19.55
C ASN A 172 -7.43 15.35 -19.27
N ASP A 173 -7.83 16.18 -20.24
CA ASP A 173 -9.03 17.02 -20.11
C ASP A 173 -10.33 16.31 -20.57
N GLY A 174 -10.25 15.03 -20.96
CA GLY A 174 -11.37 14.26 -21.48
C GLY A 174 -12.10 13.51 -20.38
N TYR A 175 -13.34 13.92 -20.08
CA TYR A 175 -14.25 13.15 -19.24
C TYR A 175 -14.61 11.82 -19.91
N LEU A 176 -14.52 10.71 -19.17
CA LEU A 176 -14.66 9.35 -19.70
C LEU A 176 -16.08 8.77 -19.56
N GLY A 177 -16.94 9.38 -18.74
CA GLY A 177 -18.30 8.91 -18.47
C GLY A 177 -19.39 9.75 -19.12
N THR A 178 -20.63 9.47 -18.73
CA THR A 178 -21.83 10.21 -19.15
C THR A 178 -22.62 10.78 -17.97
N TYR A 179 -22.48 10.23 -16.75
CA TYR A 179 -23.05 10.79 -15.51
C TYR A 179 -22.48 12.18 -15.21
N SER A 180 -23.22 13.05 -14.52
CA SER A 180 -22.67 14.28 -13.94
C SER A 180 -23.53 14.84 -12.81
N ASN A 181 -22.92 15.14 -11.65
CA ASN A 181 -23.42 16.09 -10.65
C ASN A 181 -22.60 17.41 -10.60
N ILE A 182 -21.68 17.60 -11.55
CA ILE A 182 -20.80 18.78 -11.65
C ILE A 182 -21.08 19.48 -12.98
N LYS A 183 -21.88 20.56 -12.94
CA LYS A 183 -22.33 21.29 -14.15
C LYS A 183 -21.18 21.86 -14.97
N GLU A 184 -20.05 22.12 -14.33
CA GLU A 184 -18.82 22.63 -14.97
C GLU A 184 -18.12 21.56 -15.80
N VAL A 185 -18.34 20.27 -15.51
CA VAL A 185 -17.76 19.14 -16.26
C VAL A 185 -18.68 18.75 -17.42
N ALA A 186 -19.96 18.49 -17.12
CA ALA A 186 -20.95 18.06 -18.09
C ALA A 186 -22.37 18.43 -17.61
N PRO A 187 -23.37 18.51 -18.51
CA PRO A 187 -24.76 18.76 -18.10
C PRO A 187 -25.21 17.78 -17.01
N ILE A 188 -25.83 18.30 -15.95
CA ILE A 188 -26.31 17.48 -14.83
C ILE A 188 -27.27 16.41 -15.35
N THR A 189 -27.04 15.17 -14.94
CA THR A 189 -27.80 14.01 -15.42
C THR A 189 -28.78 13.47 -14.40
N SER A 190 -29.73 12.68 -14.87
CA SER A 190 -30.60 11.81 -14.07
C SER A 190 -30.81 10.51 -14.83
N ASN A 191 -30.94 9.39 -14.11
CA ASN A 191 -31.02 8.04 -14.67
C ASN A 191 -29.80 7.66 -15.52
N GLU A 192 -28.64 8.22 -15.16
CA GLU A 192 -27.35 7.88 -15.73
C GLU A 192 -26.38 7.54 -14.59
N HIS A 193 -25.50 6.57 -14.84
CA HIS A 193 -24.65 5.93 -13.85
C HIS A 193 -23.23 5.68 -14.35
N ASP A 194 -22.95 5.87 -15.64
CA ASP A 194 -21.59 5.72 -16.16
C ASP A 194 -20.73 6.91 -15.75
N ILE A 195 -19.95 6.70 -14.69
CA ILE A 195 -18.99 7.64 -14.14
C ILE A 195 -17.63 7.65 -14.89
N GLY A 196 -17.43 6.73 -15.83
CA GLY A 196 -16.17 6.54 -16.57
C GLY A 196 -15.14 5.64 -15.88
N LEU A 197 -15.49 4.99 -14.76
CA LEU A 197 -14.56 4.16 -13.96
C LEU A 197 -14.02 2.97 -14.74
N GLU A 198 -14.86 2.22 -15.45
CA GLU A 198 -14.44 0.99 -16.15
C GLU A 198 -13.36 1.28 -17.20
N LEU A 199 -13.57 2.32 -18.02
CA LEU A 199 -12.58 2.74 -19.01
C LEU A 199 -11.33 3.32 -18.35
N TYR A 200 -11.49 4.05 -17.24
CA TYR A 200 -10.36 4.56 -16.45
C TYR A 200 -9.48 3.41 -15.95
N GLU A 201 -10.07 2.39 -15.33
CA GLU A 201 -9.40 1.21 -14.77
C GLU A 201 -8.68 0.39 -15.87
N ASP A 202 -9.33 0.20 -17.03
CA ASP A 202 -8.79 -0.52 -18.19
C ASP A 202 -7.41 0.00 -18.66
N PHE A 203 -7.15 1.29 -18.49
CA PHE A 203 -5.85 1.88 -18.81
C PHE A 203 -4.75 1.49 -17.82
N PHE A 204 -5.06 1.25 -16.55
CA PHE A 204 -4.08 0.88 -15.52
C PHE A 204 -3.56 -0.55 -15.72
N PHE A 205 -4.27 -1.41 -16.46
CA PHE A 205 -3.82 -2.75 -16.81
C PHE A 205 -2.82 -2.82 -17.98
N LYS A 206 -2.57 -1.70 -18.70
CA LYS A 206 -1.58 -1.65 -19.79
C LYS A 206 -0.15 -1.82 -19.27
N SER A 207 0.85 -1.84 -20.16
CA SER A 207 2.25 -1.81 -19.71
C SER A 207 2.57 -0.47 -19.06
N MET A 208 3.58 -0.41 -18.18
CA MET A 208 3.97 0.84 -17.51
C MET A 208 4.34 1.93 -18.52
N ALA A 209 5.08 1.58 -19.58
CA ALA A 209 5.44 2.48 -20.67
C ALA A 209 4.20 3.05 -21.37
N THR A 210 3.23 2.19 -21.70
CA THR A 210 1.97 2.62 -22.33
C THR A 210 1.14 3.50 -21.39
N TRP A 211 0.98 3.09 -20.13
CA TRP A 211 0.21 3.83 -19.14
C TRP A 211 0.79 5.23 -18.90
N THR A 212 2.11 5.33 -18.75
CA THR A 212 2.81 6.61 -18.58
C THR A 212 2.66 7.50 -19.82
N GLY A 213 2.58 6.90 -21.01
CA GLY A 213 2.37 7.62 -22.27
C GLY A 213 0.98 8.22 -22.46
N PHE A 214 -0.04 7.79 -21.71
CA PHE A 214 -1.40 8.33 -21.84
C PHE A 214 -1.53 9.77 -21.30
N GLY A 215 -0.67 10.17 -20.37
CA GLY A 215 -0.66 11.52 -19.79
C GLY A 215 -1.19 11.55 -18.36
N THR A 216 -2.12 12.45 -18.08
CA THR A 216 -2.59 12.71 -16.71
C THR A 216 -3.94 12.06 -16.49
N PHE A 217 -4.04 11.15 -15.52
CA PHE A 217 -5.34 10.66 -15.06
C PHE A 217 -5.84 11.55 -13.92
N SER A 218 -7.14 11.79 -13.83
CA SER A 218 -7.70 12.49 -12.68
C SER A 218 -9.15 12.10 -12.39
N ILE A 219 -9.57 12.31 -11.16
CA ILE A 219 -10.96 12.20 -10.72
C ILE A 219 -11.43 13.56 -10.24
N GLN A 220 -12.64 13.98 -10.62
CA GLN A 220 -13.33 15.08 -9.95
C GLN A 220 -14.45 14.52 -9.08
N LEU A 221 -14.51 14.96 -7.82
CA LEU A 221 -15.53 14.55 -6.86
C LEU A 221 -16.16 15.79 -6.25
N LYS A 222 -17.49 15.86 -6.32
CA LYS A 222 -18.30 16.83 -5.58
C LYS A 222 -19.25 16.08 -4.69
N PHE A 223 -19.04 16.18 -3.37
CA PHE A 223 -19.93 15.57 -2.39
C PHE A 223 -20.90 16.62 -1.84
N ASP A 224 -22.16 16.55 -2.28
CA ASP A 224 -23.20 17.55 -1.98
C ASP A 224 -24.47 16.98 -1.36
N ASP A 225 -24.43 15.73 -0.86
CA ASP A 225 -25.52 15.17 -0.04
C ASP A 225 -25.36 15.56 1.43
N GLU A 226 -25.85 16.75 1.81
CA GLU A 226 -25.85 17.21 3.21
C GLU A 226 -26.68 16.33 4.15
N SER A 227 -27.50 15.40 3.65
CA SER A 227 -28.22 14.43 4.49
C SER A 227 -27.31 13.29 4.98
N TYR A 228 -26.17 13.09 4.31
CA TYR A 228 -25.14 12.15 4.74
C TYR A 228 -24.38 12.73 5.94
N THR A 229 -24.78 12.31 7.13
CA THR A 229 -24.24 12.82 8.41
C THR A 229 -23.80 11.65 9.30
N GLY A 230 -22.80 11.90 10.15
CA GLY A 230 -22.34 10.94 11.16
C GLY A 230 -21.46 9.80 10.65
N LYS A 231 -21.03 9.82 9.39
CA LYS A 231 -20.11 8.86 8.80
C LYS A 231 -19.09 9.53 7.89
N ASP A 232 -18.00 8.84 7.65
CA ASP A 232 -16.92 9.22 6.75
C ASP A 232 -17.02 8.45 5.44
N ILE A 233 -16.36 8.96 4.40
CA ILE A 233 -16.14 8.23 3.14
C ILE A 233 -14.66 7.87 3.02
N PHE A 234 -14.32 7.05 2.04
CA PHE A 234 -12.97 6.51 1.88
C PHE A 234 -12.51 6.65 0.44
N TYR A 235 -11.21 6.89 0.26
CA TYR A 235 -10.54 6.65 -1.01
C TYR A 235 -9.77 5.33 -0.89
N TYR A 236 -9.69 4.56 -1.96
CA TYR A 236 -9.03 3.25 -1.94
C TYR A 236 -8.49 2.86 -3.31
N CYS A 237 -7.59 1.86 -3.35
CA CYS A 237 -7.12 1.28 -4.61
C CYS A 237 -8.14 0.28 -5.14
N ARG A 238 -8.60 0.50 -6.37
CA ARG A 238 -9.54 -0.38 -7.04
C ARG A 238 -8.96 -1.78 -7.30
N ILE A 239 -7.65 -1.90 -7.50
CA ILE A 239 -6.99 -3.15 -7.90
C ILE A 239 -6.38 -3.93 -6.72
N HIS A 240 -5.85 -3.22 -5.71
CA HIS A 240 -5.13 -3.83 -4.58
C HIS A 240 -5.86 -3.58 -3.25
N GLN A 241 -6.18 -4.66 -2.56
CA GLN A 241 -6.81 -4.61 -1.23
C GLN A 241 -5.89 -3.99 -0.17
N PHE A 242 -6.48 -3.57 0.95
CA PHE A 242 -5.78 -2.93 2.09
C PHE A 242 -5.08 -1.61 1.77
N MET A 243 -5.39 -0.99 0.63
CA MET A 243 -4.88 0.33 0.24
C MET A 243 -6.01 1.35 0.32
N ALA A 244 -6.47 1.66 1.53
CA ALA A 244 -7.55 2.61 1.77
C ALA A 244 -7.14 3.70 2.76
N GLY A 245 -7.66 4.92 2.57
CA GLY A 245 -7.56 6.01 3.52
C GLY A 245 -8.89 6.72 3.72
N ARG A 246 -8.97 7.50 4.80
CA ARG A 246 -10.20 8.10 5.29
C ARG A 246 -10.41 9.51 4.73
N MET A 247 -11.66 9.86 4.50
CA MET A 247 -12.07 11.19 4.08
C MET A 247 -13.14 11.73 5.03
N LYS A 248 -12.81 12.83 5.71
CA LYS A 248 -13.74 13.57 6.55
C LYS A 248 -14.50 14.59 5.71
N LEU A 249 -15.82 14.56 5.80
CA LEU A 249 -16.66 15.62 5.25
C LEU A 249 -16.67 16.81 6.21
N LEU A 250 -16.45 18.01 5.67
CA LEU A 250 -16.29 19.25 6.42
C LEU A 250 -17.43 20.22 6.12
N LYS A 251 -17.78 21.03 7.14
CA LYS A 251 -18.66 22.19 7.03
C LYS A 251 -18.01 23.38 7.70
N ASN A 252 -17.69 24.41 6.90
CA ASN A 252 -16.88 25.56 7.29
C ASN A 252 -15.53 25.16 7.90
N GLY A 253 -14.86 24.15 7.33
CA GLY A 253 -13.58 23.63 7.81
C GLY A 253 -13.66 22.78 9.08
N VAL A 254 -14.86 22.50 9.60
CA VAL A 254 -15.07 21.64 10.77
C VAL A 254 -15.62 20.29 10.33
N PRO A 255 -15.07 19.15 10.79
CA PRO A 255 -15.61 17.83 10.47
C PRO A 255 -17.06 17.69 10.90
N VAL A 256 -17.90 17.19 10.00
CA VAL A 256 -19.32 16.88 10.30
C VAL A 256 -19.43 15.63 11.19
N ASN A 257 -18.40 14.79 11.17
CA ASN A 257 -18.26 13.64 12.05
C ASN A 257 -16.85 13.64 12.69
N GLU A 258 -16.77 13.79 14.01
CA GLU A 258 -15.50 13.71 14.74
C GLU A 258 -15.01 12.27 14.90
N GLN A 259 -15.94 11.29 14.91
CA GLN A 259 -15.59 9.88 15.10
C GLN A 259 -15.11 9.27 13.79
N ASP A 260 -14.19 8.31 13.88
CA ASP A 260 -13.76 7.51 12.74
C ASP A 260 -14.77 6.38 12.49
N ASP A 261 -15.87 6.71 11.80
CA ASP A 261 -16.98 5.81 11.53
C ASP A 261 -17.30 5.72 10.03
N PRO A 262 -17.33 4.52 9.43
CA PRO A 262 -16.92 3.24 10.01
C PRO A 262 -15.41 3.19 10.35
N PRO A 263 -14.99 2.33 11.30
CA PRO A 263 -13.57 2.11 11.56
C PRO A 263 -12.90 1.43 10.35
N MET A 264 -11.57 1.58 10.23
CA MET A 264 -10.80 0.74 9.32
C MET A 264 -10.90 -0.73 9.78
N TYR A 265 -11.14 -1.67 8.87
CA TYR A 265 -11.25 -3.09 9.21
C TYR A 265 -9.90 -3.82 9.18
N PHE A 266 -8.84 -3.15 8.73
CA PHE A 266 -7.47 -3.63 8.73
C PHE A 266 -6.58 -2.62 9.45
N GLU A 267 -5.48 -3.12 10.03
CA GLU A 267 -4.43 -2.27 10.56
C GLU A 267 -3.43 -1.92 9.46
N MET A 268 -3.01 -0.66 9.42
CA MET A 268 -1.92 -0.29 8.53
C MET A 268 -0.63 -0.97 8.98
N GLU A 269 0.00 -1.59 8.01
CA GLU A 269 1.31 -2.20 8.07
C GLU A 269 2.38 -1.13 8.33
N THR A 270 3.46 -1.52 9.00
CA THR A 270 4.63 -0.67 9.19
C THR A 270 5.87 -1.54 9.03
N PRO A 271 6.78 -1.23 8.10
CA PRO A 271 7.97 -2.03 7.90
C PRO A 271 8.85 -1.99 9.16
N GLY A 272 9.37 -3.15 9.56
CA GLY A 272 10.39 -3.19 10.60
C GLY A 272 11.70 -2.58 10.15
N GLN A 273 12.70 -2.52 11.04
CA GLN A 273 13.96 -1.86 10.75
C GLN A 273 14.73 -2.54 9.61
N PHE A 274 14.70 -3.87 9.56
CA PHE A 274 15.37 -4.62 8.50
C PHE A 274 14.67 -4.39 7.15
N ASP A 275 13.34 -4.45 7.15
CA ASP A 275 12.53 -4.18 5.98
C ASP A 275 12.68 -2.75 5.45
N ALA A 276 12.72 -1.75 6.33
CA ALA A 276 12.92 -0.35 5.95
C ALA A 276 14.30 -0.12 5.30
N MET A 277 15.34 -0.83 5.77
CA MET A 277 16.67 -0.83 5.16
C MET A 277 16.65 -1.47 3.76
N CYS A 278 16.03 -2.65 3.64
CA CYS A 278 15.95 -3.40 2.40
C CYS A 278 14.94 -2.82 1.39
N GLY A 279 14.02 -1.97 1.83
CA GLY A 279 12.86 -1.53 1.04
C GLY A 279 11.83 -2.65 0.82
N THR A 280 11.76 -3.61 1.73
CA THR A 280 10.91 -4.81 1.67
C THR A 280 9.80 -4.75 2.71
N TYR A 281 9.04 -5.83 2.85
CA TYR A 281 8.09 -6.00 3.93
C TYR A 281 8.01 -7.47 4.37
N GLY A 282 7.89 -7.69 5.69
CA GLY A 282 7.60 -9.00 6.29
C GLY A 282 8.83 -9.91 6.46
N LEU A 283 10.05 -9.38 6.46
CA LEU A 283 11.28 -10.18 6.45
C LEU A 283 12.02 -10.26 7.79
N ASP A 284 11.64 -9.46 8.80
CA ASP A 284 12.39 -9.39 10.06
C ASP A 284 12.66 -10.76 10.70
N ALA A 285 11.68 -11.68 10.65
CA ALA A 285 11.77 -13.02 11.24
C ALA A 285 12.58 -14.05 10.41
N PHE A 286 12.99 -13.68 9.20
CA PHE A 286 13.58 -14.59 8.21
C PHE A 286 15.06 -14.31 7.95
N GLN A 287 15.65 -13.40 8.72
CA GLN A 287 17.09 -13.13 8.68
C GLN A 287 17.91 -14.36 9.04
N LEU A 288 19.05 -14.55 8.38
CA LEU A 288 19.99 -15.62 8.68
C LEU A 288 20.89 -15.27 9.88
N PRO A 289 21.31 -16.26 10.70
CA PRO A 289 21.00 -17.69 10.58
C PRO A 289 19.55 -18.01 11.01
N HIS A 290 18.89 -18.88 10.24
CA HIS A 290 17.54 -19.36 10.54
C HIS A 290 17.50 -20.89 10.48
N PRO A 291 16.90 -21.60 11.48
CA PRO A 291 17.01 -23.06 11.61
C PRO A 291 16.34 -23.88 10.49
N GLN A 292 15.50 -23.22 9.68
CA GLN A 292 14.77 -23.83 8.56
C GLN A 292 15.32 -23.38 7.19
N CYS A 293 16.46 -22.67 7.18
CA CYS A 293 17.09 -22.17 5.97
C CYS A 293 18.56 -22.64 5.91
N PRO A 294 19.14 -22.75 4.71
CA PRO A 294 20.60 -22.85 4.53
C PRO A 294 21.34 -21.70 5.23
N ASP A 295 22.65 -21.87 5.42
CA ASP A 295 23.50 -20.82 6.03
C ASP A 295 23.64 -19.57 5.16
N ARG A 296 23.36 -19.69 3.85
CA ARG A 296 23.33 -18.60 2.86
C ARG A 296 22.54 -19.00 1.60
N PHE A 297 22.02 -18.02 0.88
CA PHE A 297 21.51 -18.15 -0.49
C PHE A 297 22.41 -17.47 -1.50
N VAL A 298 23.02 -16.35 -1.12
CA VAL A 298 23.97 -15.60 -1.96
C VAL A 298 25.41 -16.02 -1.68
N CYS A 299 26.13 -16.45 -2.71
CA CYS A 299 27.54 -16.85 -2.63
C CYS A 299 28.49 -15.72 -3.01
N ASP A 300 29.77 -15.84 -2.60
CA ASP A 300 30.87 -14.94 -2.99
C ASP A 300 30.61 -13.44 -2.75
N VAL A 301 29.92 -13.12 -1.65
CA VAL A 301 29.52 -11.74 -1.28
C VAL A 301 30.74 -10.90 -0.89
N ASP A 302 30.97 -9.81 -1.61
CA ASP A 302 31.96 -8.79 -1.25
C ASP A 302 31.40 -7.75 -0.28
N GLU A 303 32.28 -6.88 0.24
CA GLU A 303 31.93 -5.82 1.19
C GLU A 303 30.82 -4.88 0.71
N ARG A 304 30.77 -4.57 -0.58
CA ARG A 304 29.78 -3.66 -1.17
C ARG A 304 28.41 -4.31 -1.24
N MET A 305 28.35 -5.61 -1.48
CA MET A 305 27.10 -6.35 -1.68
C MET A 305 26.53 -6.93 -0.38
N ARG A 306 27.20 -6.79 0.77
CA ARG A 306 26.76 -7.40 2.05
C ARG A 306 25.32 -7.10 2.41
N ASP A 307 24.92 -5.83 2.42
CA ASP A 307 23.58 -5.46 2.88
C ASP A 307 22.51 -5.95 1.91
N PHE A 308 22.72 -5.75 0.60
CA PHE A 308 21.79 -6.23 -0.43
C PHE A 308 21.68 -7.77 -0.43
N ALA A 309 22.81 -8.48 -0.29
CA ALA A 309 22.83 -9.93 -0.18
C ALA A 309 22.07 -10.41 1.06
N SER A 310 22.20 -9.72 2.21
CA SER A 310 21.43 -10.06 3.42
C SER A 310 19.92 -9.90 3.22
N CYS A 311 19.49 -8.91 2.43
CA CYS A 311 18.09 -8.76 2.05
C CYS A 311 17.61 -9.95 1.20
N ILE A 312 18.40 -10.37 0.20
CA ILE A 312 18.09 -11.53 -0.65
C ILE A 312 18.07 -12.83 0.17
N ASP A 313 19.01 -13.00 1.10
CA ASP A 313 19.04 -14.18 1.98
C ASP A 313 17.76 -14.30 2.83
N ALA A 314 17.28 -13.18 3.39
CA ALA A 314 16.04 -13.16 4.18
C ALA A 314 14.79 -13.41 3.32
N MET A 315 14.76 -12.83 2.12
CA MET A 315 13.73 -13.04 1.09
C MET A 315 13.59 -14.50 0.68
N ASP A 316 14.72 -15.15 0.34
CA ASP A 316 14.73 -16.55 -0.06
C ASP A 316 14.44 -17.49 1.12
N CYS A 317 14.86 -17.12 2.33
CA CYS A 317 14.47 -17.83 3.54
C CYS A 317 12.94 -17.76 3.74
N HIS A 318 12.34 -16.58 3.66
CA HIS A 318 10.89 -16.38 3.71
C HIS A 318 10.15 -17.23 2.67
N MET A 319 10.65 -17.23 1.42
CA MET A 319 10.07 -18.03 0.33
C MET A 319 10.10 -19.52 0.64
N ILE A 320 11.26 -20.07 1.05
CA ILE A 320 11.40 -21.51 1.34
C ILE A 320 10.46 -21.91 2.47
N LEU A 321 10.39 -21.12 3.54
CA LEU A 321 9.50 -21.43 4.66
C LEU A 321 8.03 -21.42 4.22
N GLY A 322 7.60 -20.37 3.53
CA GLY A 322 6.22 -20.27 3.06
C GLY A 322 5.85 -21.34 2.02
N MET A 323 6.79 -21.74 1.17
CA MET A 323 6.57 -22.82 0.19
C MET A 323 6.67 -24.22 0.80
N THR A 324 7.18 -24.34 2.04
CA THR A 324 7.24 -25.62 2.75
C THR A 324 5.91 -25.86 3.43
N THR A 325 4.98 -26.46 2.70
CA THR A 325 3.59 -26.63 3.14
C THR A 325 3.24 -28.10 3.43
N LYS A 326 2.24 -28.32 4.27
CA LYS A 326 1.50 -29.56 4.33
C LYS A 326 0.56 -29.66 3.12
N VAL A 327 -0.23 -30.74 3.09
CA VAL A 327 -1.31 -30.95 2.11
C VAL A 327 -2.62 -31.22 2.89
N SER A 328 -2.86 -30.43 3.93
CA SER A 328 -3.97 -30.60 4.87
C SER A 328 -5.33 -30.44 4.19
N SER A 329 -5.40 -29.51 3.23
CA SER A 329 -6.60 -29.22 2.41
C SER A 329 -6.92 -30.31 1.38
N LYS A 330 -5.98 -31.22 1.09
CA LYS A 330 -6.15 -32.36 0.16
C LYS A 330 -6.64 -31.98 -1.24
N THR A 331 -6.25 -30.81 -1.74
CA THR A 331 -6.51 -30.40 -3.13
C THR A 331 -5.24 -29.86 -3.76
N GLU A 332 -5.06 -30.13 -5.05
CA GLU A 332 -3.97 -29.61 -5.86
C GLU A 332 -4.05 -28.08 -5.97
N LEU A 333 -5.28 -27.55 -6.00
CA LEU A 333 -5.53 -26.11 -6.02
C LEU A 333 -5.00 -25.44 -4.74
N ALA A 334 -5.34 -25.96 -3.56
CA ALA A 334 -4.85 -25.38 -2.30
C ALA A 334 -3.34 -25.46 -2.21
N LEU A 335 -2.76 -26.62 -2.54
CA LEU A 335 -1.31 -26.82 -2.53
C LEU A 335 -0.59 -25.83 -3.46
N PHE A 336 -1.11 -25.62 -4.67
CA PHE A 336 -0.57 -24.62 -5.59
C PHE A 336 -0.64 -23.22 -4.98
N VAL A 337 -1.80 -22.81 -4.45
CA VAL A 337 -1.99 -21.46 -3.94
C VAL A 337 -1.15 -21.18 -2.69
N HIS A 338 -1.10 -22.12 -1.74
CA HIS A 338 -0.28 -22.00 -0.52
C HIS A 338 1.21 -21.85 -0.83
N GLN A 339 1.70 -22.42 -1.92
CA GLN A 339 3.10 -22.26 -2.35
C GLN A 339 3.30 -21.03 -3.25
N MET A 340 2.32 -20.67 -4.07
CA MET A 340 2.48 -19.58 -5.03
C MET A 340 2.36 -18.19 -4.40
N ILE A 341 1.59 -18.03 -3.32
CA ILE A 341 1.56 -16.78 -2.53
C ILE A 341 2.96 -16.39 -2.03
N PRO A 342 3.68 -17.21 -1.24
CA PRO A 342 5.01 -16.85 -0.76
C PRO A 342 6.05 -16.75 -1.89
N HIS A 343 5.90 -17.51 -2.97
CA HIS A 343 6.71 -17.33 -4.19
C HIS A 343 6.52 -15.93 -4.79
N HIS A 344 5.28 -15.45 -4.87
CA HIS A 344 4.99 -14.10 -5.38
C HIS A 344 5.47 -13.01 -4.42
N GLN A 345 5.29 -13.20 -3.12
CA GLN A 345 5.79 -12.27 -2.09
C GLN A 345 7.32 -12.11 -2.18
N ASN A 346 8.05 -13.19 -2.45
CA ASN A 346 9.49 -13.14 -2.67
C ASN A 346 9.84 -12.26 -3.89
N ALA A 347 9.19 -12.50 -5.03
CA ALA A 347 9.43 -11.72 -6.24
C ALA A 347 9.09 -10.23 -6.06
N VAL A 348 8.00 -9.92 -5.33
CA VAL A 348 7.64 -8.55 -4.95
C VAL A 348 8.75 -7.91 -4.11
N ASN A 349 9.22 -8.59 -3.04
CA ASN A 349 10.27 -8.06 -2.18
C ASN A 349 11.61 -7.88 -2.92
N MET A 350 12.02 -8.82 -3.77
CA MET A 350 13.22 -8.67 -4.61
C MET A 350 13.10 -7.45 -5.53
N ALA A 351 11.93 -7.27 -6.14
CA ALA A 351 11.71 -6.14 -7.03
C ALA A 351 11.75 -4.79 -6.30
N LYS A 352 11.14 -4.72 -5.11
CA LYS A 352 11.20 -3.52 -4.27
C LYS A 352 12.62 -3.23 -3.78
N ALA A 353 13.38 -4.25 -3.36
CA ALA A 353 14.75 -4.03 -2.91
C ALA A 353 15.64 -3.45 -4.01
N LEU A 354 15.48 -3.91 -5.26
CA LEU A 354 16.23 -3.34 -6.38
C LEU A 354 15.77 -1.89 -6.69
N LEU A 355 14.48 -1.58 -6.59
CA LEU A 355 13.97 -0.20 -6.70
C LEU A 355 14.54 0.70 -5.59
N LYS A 356 14.61 0.21 -4.35
CA LYS A 356 15.16 0.90 -3.18
C LYS A 356 16.66 1.20 -3.32
N ALA A 357 17.41 0.29 -3.94
CA ALA A 357 18.86 0.42 -4.12
C ALA A 357 19.27 1.62 -5.00
N GLY A 358 18.35 2.18 -5.80
CA GLY A 358 18.55 3.46 -6.49
C GLY A 358 19.47 3.41 -7.71
N PHE A 359 19.74 2.23 -8.27
CA PHE A 359 20.66 2.04 -9.42
C PHE A 359 19.96 2.03 -10.79
N LEU A 360 18.72 2.49 -10.87
CA LEU A 360 17.91 2.47 -12.11
C LEU A 360 17.56 3.91 -12.56
N PRO A 361 18.51 4.65 -13.13
CA PRO A 361 18.23 5.96 -13.69
C PRO A 361 17.30 5.81 -14.89
N CYS A 362 16.10 6.39 -14.80
CA CYS A 362 15.17 6.45 -15.91
C CYS A 362 14.37 7.75 -15.82
N ASP A 363 14.61 8.63 -16.78
CA ASP A 363 13.94 9.93 -16.86
C ASP A 363 12.63 9.86 -17.67
N ASP A 364 12.49 8.84 -18.52
CA ASP A 364 11.34 8.64 -19.40
C ASP A 364 10.97 7.16 -19.50
N LEU A 365 9.93 6.74 -18.77
CA LEU A 365 9.44 5.36 -18.78
C LEU A 365 8.79 4.94 -20.09
N THR A 366 8.55 5.87 -21.03
CA THR A 366 8.09 5.52 -22.38
C THR A 366 9.23 5.04 -23.28
N ASN A 367 10.48 5.20 -22.85
CA ASN A 367 11.64 4.70 -23.56
C ASN A 367 11.81 3.19 -23.33
N GLU A 368 11.28 2.39 -24.26
CA GLU A 368 11.39 0.93 -24.26
C GLU A 368 12.71 0.40 -24.88
N GLU A 369 13.69 1.27 -25.13
CA GLU A 369 15.02 0.89 -25.62
C GLU A 369 16.12 1.01 -24.54
N ASP A 370 15.92 1.87 -23.53
CA ASP A 370 16.86 2.02 -22.41
C ASP A 370 16.72 0.86 -21.42
N PRO A 371 17.79 0.07 -21.17
CA PRO A 371 17.73 -1.07 -20.25
C PRO A 371 17.33 -0.71 -18.82
N TYR A 372 17.64 0.49 -18.33
CA TYR A 372 17.24 0.94 -17.00
C TYR A 372 15.75 1.29 -16.93
N CYS A 373 15.19 1.87 -18.00
CA CYS A 373 13.76 2.14 -18.11
C CYS A 373 12.94 0.86 -18.30
N ILE A 374 13.44 -0.09 -19.09
CA ILE A 374 12.86 -1.43 -19.22
C ILE A 374 12.86 -2.13 -17.86
N MET A 375 14.00 -2.11 -17.15
CA MET A 375 14.09 -2.73 -15.83
C MET A 375 13.15 -2.06 -14.84
N GLN A 376 13.09 -0.73 -14.77
CA GLN A 376 12.16 -0.04 -13.88
C GLN A 376 10.70 -0.41 -14.20
N SER A 377 10.32 -0.43 -15.47
CA SER A 377 8.99 -0.86 -15.92
C SER A 377 8.67 -2.31 -15.51
N LEU A 378 9.64 -3.21 -15.64
CA LEU A 378 9.51 -4.61 -15.22
C LEU A 378 9.31 -4.72 -13.70
N LEU A 379 10.09 -3.99 -12.90
CA LEU A 379 10.02 -4.07 -11.44
C LEU A 379 8.70 -3.54 -10.90
N TYR A 380 8.22 -2.37 -11.37
CA TYR A 380 6.87 -1.91 -11.02
C TYR A 380 5.79 -2.88 -11.50
N GLY A 381 5.99 -3.49 -12.68
CA GLY A 381 5.13 -4.57 -13.18
C GLY A 381 5.08 -5.77 -12.24
N ILE A 382 6.23 -6.25 -11.75
CA ILE A 382 6.32 -7.36 -10.80
C ILE A 382 5.63 -7.00 -9.49
N VAL A 383 5.99 -5.86 -8.88
CA VAL A 383 5.42 -5.41 -7.61
C VAL A 383 3.91 -5.35 -7.70
N ASN A 384 3.36 -4.76 -8.76
CA ASN A 384 1.93 -4.49 -8.79
C ASN A 384 1.11 -5.68 -9.28
N ARG A 385 1.57 -6.39 -10.32
CA ARG A 385 0.84 -7.56 -10.85
C ARG A 385 0.86 -8.72 -9.87
N GLN A 386 2.01 -9.02 -9.28
CA GLN A 386 2.09 -10.15 -8.35
C GLN A 386 1.37 -9.87 -7.03
N ASN A 387 1.33 -8.61 -6.56
CA ASN A 387 0.46 -8.24 -5.44
C ASN A 387 -1.04 -8.41 -5.75
N HIS A 388 -1.46 -8.11 -6.98
CA HIS A 388 -2.82 -8.39 -7.42
C HIS A 388 -3.10 -9.90 -7.45
N GLU A 389 -2.19 -10.70 -8.01
CA GLU A 389 -2.30 -12.16 -8.07
C GLU A 389 -2.31 -12.80 -6.67
N ILE A 390 -1.52 -12.30 -5.70
CA ILE A 390 -1.59 -12.68 -4.29
C ILE A 390 -3.00 -12.44 -3.73
N GLY A 391 -3.59 -11.27 -4.00
CA GLY A 391 -4.96 -10.95 -3.60
C GLY A 391 -5.99 -11.90 -4.21
N VAL A 392 -5.90 -12.18 -5.52
CA VAL A 392 -6.77 -13.15 -6.21
C VAL A 392 -6.65 -14.54 -5.61
N MET A 393 -5.43 -15.01 -5.38
CA MET A 393 -5.15 -16.30 -4.76
C MET A 393 -5.71 -16.40 -3.33
N SER A 394 -5.55 -15.34 -2.53
CA SER A 394 -6.12 -15.25 -1.19
C SER A 394 -7.65 -15.31 -1.24
N LYS A 395 -8.28 -14.59 -2.18
CA LYS A 395 -9.73 -14.63 -2.43
C LYS A 395 -10.21 -16.01 -2.88
N ILE A 396 -9.39 -16.81 -3.56
CA ILE A 396 -9.71 -18.21 -3.92
C ILE A 396 -9.68 -19.13 -2.70
N LEU A 397 -8.70 -19.00 -1.80
CA LEU A 397 -8.64 -19.80 -0.57
C LEU A 397 -9.81 -19.48 0.35
N ALA A 398 -10.01 -18.19 0.61
CA ALA A 398 -11.21 -17.64 1.20
C ALA A 398 -12.44 -18.25 0.50
N GLY A 399 -12.45 -18.16 -0.84
CA GLY A 399 -13.33 -18.72 -1.88
C GLY A 399 -13.84 -20.15 -1.69
N LEU A 400 -13.10 -20.95 -0.94
CA LEU A 400 -13.35 -22.36 -0.74
C LEU A 400 -13.39 -22.73 0.75
N ASN A 401 -13.40 -21.73 1.64
CA ASN A 401 -13.27 -21.88 3.09
C ASN A 401 -12.04 -22.72 3.47
N LEU A 402 -10.93 -22.46 2.78
CA LEU A 402 -9.63 -23.08 3.02
C LEU A 402 -8.76 -22.15 3.87
N PRO A 403 -7.84 -22.71 4.69
CA PRO A 403 -6.95 -21.89 5.49
C PRO A 403 -6.06 -21.02 4.59
N PRO A 404 -5.67 -19.81 5.02
CA PRO A 404 -4.84 -18.91 4.22
C PRO A 404 -3.40 -19.41 4.06
N THR A 405 -2.92 -20.22 5.02
CA THR A 405 -1.60 -20.88 4.98
C THR A 405 -1.75 -22.36 5.36
N ASP A 406 -0.73 -23.17 5.04
CA ASP A 406 -0.67 -24.58 5.44
C ASP A 406 0.79 -24.98 5.76
N ASP A 407 1.48 -24.15 6.54
CA ASP A 407 2.93 -24.23 6.73
C ASP A 407 3.37 -25.54 7.42
N CYS A 408 4.57 -26.01 7.06
CA CYS A 408 5.21 -27.22 7.56
C CYS A 408 6.64 -26.89 8.00
N GLU A 409 6.95 -27.14 9.27
CA GLU A 409 8.29 -26.88 9.78
C GLU A 409 9.28 -27.96 9.34
N VAL A 410 10.36 -27.55 8.69
CA VAL A 410 11.45 -28.44 8.25
C VAL A 410 12.79 -27.84 8.65
N LEU A 411 13.48 -28.49 9.59
CA LEU A 411 14.80 -28.04 10.06
C LEU A 411 15.88 -28.42 9.06
N VAL A 412 16.75 -27.47 8.72
CA VAL A 412 17.95 -27.72 7.92
C VAL A 412 19.07 -28.14 8.88
N GLY A 413 19.36 -29.44 8.91
CA GLY A 413 20.43 -30.00 9.74
C GLY A 413 21.82 -29.77 9.12
N ASP A 414 22.81 -29.53 9.98
CA ASP A 414 24.23 -29.58 9.63
C ASP A 414 24.66 -31.05 9.49
N GLU A 415 24.15 -31.78 8.48
CA GLU A 415 24.55 -33.17 8.23
C GLU A 415 25.91 -33.24 7.52
N GLY A 416 26.95 -32.95 8.28
CA GLY A 416 28.31 -33.38 8.01
C GLY A 416 28.76 -34.47 8.97
N LEU A 417 28.83 -35.72 8.49
CA LEU A 417 29.62 -36.84 9.03
C LEU A 417 29.18 -37.49 10.37
N HIS A 418 28.32 -38.52 10.31
CA HIS A 418 28.65 -39.83 10.91
C HIS A 418 27.64 -40.91 10.51
N GLY A 419 28.16 -42.03 10.01
CA GLY A 419 27.36 -43.21 9.67
C GLY A 419 26.71 -43.87 10.88
N SER A 420 25.59 -44.56 10.59
CA SER A 420 24.99 -45.66 11.37
C SER A 420 24.63 -45.37 12.83
N SER A 421 23.34 -45.23 13.10
CA SER A 421 22.61 -46.30 13.81
C SER A 421 21.10 -46.10 13.75
N ARG A 422 20.41 -47.19 13.42
CA ARG A 422 18.96 -47.33 13.63
C ARG A 422 18.70 -47.41 15.14
N GLY A 423 17.82 -46.53 15.59
CA GLY A 423 16.90 -46.75 16.71
C GLY A 423 17.45 -46.49 18.11
N LEU A 424 16.79 -45.59 18.85
CA LEU A 424 16.23 -45.95 20.16
C LEU A 424 15.10 -44.96 20.53
N LYS A 425 14.06 -45.53 21.13
CA LYS A 425 12.84 -44.86 21.61
C LYS A 425 13.12 -43.96 22.82
N GLY A 426 12.46 -42.80 22.83
CA GLY A 426 11.67 -42.27 23.94
C GLY A 426 12.38 -41.85 25.23
N MET A 427 12.31 -40.55 25.54
CA MET A 427 11.95 -40.10 26.88
C MET A 427 11.44 -38.65 26.85
N ALA A 428 10.27 -38.45 27.45
CA ALA A 428 9.66 -37.16 27.66
C ALA A 428 10.43 -36.34 28.72
N VAL A 429 10.51 -35.03 28.52
CA VAL A 429 10.60 -34.06 29.62
C VAL A 429 9.63 -32.92 29.32
N THR A 430 8.73 -32.71 30.27
CA THR A 430 7.69 -31.69 30.31
C THR A 430 8.22 -30.38 30.92
N ALA A 431 7.59 -29.28 30.47
CA ALA A 431 7.29 -28.02 31.17
C ALA A 431 8.35 -26.89 31.21
N ALA A 432 8.06 -25.83 30.42
CA ALA A 432 7.61 -24.49 30.84
C ALA A 432 7.57 -23.60 29.57
N GLY A 433 6.52 -22.91 29.13
CA GLY A 433 5.35 -22.39 29.83
C GLY A 433 5.49 -20.88 30.07
N ALA A 434 5.39 -20.03 29.04
CA ALA A 434 4.97 -18.62 29.17
C ALA A 434 4.62 -17.96 27.82
N MET A 435 3.32 -17.68 27.64
CA MET A 435 2.72 -16.48 27.03
C MET A 435 3.00 -16.20 25.53
N PHE A 436 2.19 -16.78 24.65
CA PHE A 436 1.63 -16.02 23.52
C PHE A 436 0.11 -16.08 23.61
N GLY A 437 -0.47 -14.94 23.98
CA GLY A 437 -1.91 -14.71 24.03
C GLY A 437 -2.47 -14.63 22.62
N ALA A 438 -3.68 -15.18 22.49
CA ALA A 438 -4.44 -15.29 21.28
C ALA A 438 -4.68 -13.96 20.54
N ALA A 439 -4.50 -13.98 19.23
CA ALA A 439 -5.25 -13.14 18.30
C ALA A 439 -5.53 -13.99 17.05
N ALA A 440 -6.51 -14.88 17.18
CA ALA A 440 -7.23 -15.45 16.06
C ALA A 440 -8.64 -14.87 16.10
N HIS A 441 -9.21 -14.65 14.91
CA HIS A 441 -10.57 -14.22 14.58
C HIS A 441 -10.71 -12.75 14.20
N ALA A 442 -10.45 -12.45 12.93
CA ALA A 442 -11.50 -12.05 12.00
C ALA A 442 -11.00 -12.34 10.58
N PHE A 443 -11.71 -13.22 9.89
CA PHE A 443 -11.52 -13.50 8.47
C PHE A 443 -12.22 -12.43 7.62
#